data_AF-A0A0F8ZIF2-F1
#
_entry.id   AF-A0A0F8ZIF2-F1
#
_cell.length_a   1.000
_cell.length_b   1.000
_cell.length_c   1.000
_cell.angle_alpha   90.00
_cell.angle_beta   90.00
_cell.angle_gamma   90.00
#
_symmetry.space_group_name_H-M   'P 1'
#
loop_
_entity.id
_entity.type
_entity.pdbx_description
1 polymer ?
#
loop_
_entity_poly.entity_id
_entity_poly.type
_entity_poly.pdbx_seq_one_letter_code
_entity_poly.pdbx_strand_id
1 'polypeptide(L)'
;MGFKNISNEQLLTALQELAAEIQEAPTTTQAKESKFFPYHKCTYTRRFGSWAAALTQAGLTPKFKTPEKPVLCICAQCNKEFWKKVSQRRGTNDFCGRKCAVSFNNKIDVAPKRKPKPRKCQLCGETFFTCYAADRRPYQGLVTCQKCWDKYRLNANTLTVGGLRTTLTERGTGTKIGPYIRSLNRIWNRDLISLPCQQCQYDFCIDLCHILAIKDAPDDMLLIELNHPSNILVLCKNHHNEFDRGHLALEDIPKRE
;
A
#
# COMPACT_ATOMS: atom_id res chain seq x y z
N MET A 1 3.90 22.18 36.98
CA MET A 1 3.75 21.13 38.01
C MET A 1 5.00 20.27 37.99
N GLY A 2 5.84 20.36 39.01
CA GLY A 2 7.09 19.61 39.08
C GLY A 2 6.81 18.11 39.12
N PHE A 3 7.49 17.34 38.26
CA PHE A 3 7.50 15.89 38.38
C PHE A 3 8.13 15.55 39.73
N LYS A 4 7.32 15.07 40.69
CA LYS A 4 7.86 14.49 41.93
C LYS A 4 8.84 13.39 41.51
N ASN A 5 10.09 13.47 41.95
CA ASN A 5 11.06 12.39 41.78
C ASN A 5 10.58 11.20 42.61
N ILE A 6 9.95 10.23 41.96
CA ILE A 6 9.52 8.99 42.59
C ILE A 6 10.72 8.05 42.65
N SER A 7 11.04 7.58 43.86
CA SER A 7 12.14 6.64 44.09
C SER A 7 11.73 5.22 43.65
N ASN A 8 12.72 4.33 43.47
CA ASN A 8 12.40 2.94 43.12
C ASN A 8 11.69 2.24 44.29
N GLU A 9 12.06 2.57 45.52
CA GLU A 9 11.47 2.04 46.76
C GLU A 9 9.98 2.39 46.84
N GLN A 10 9.60 3.64 46.54
CA GLN A 10 8.20 4.06 46.50
C GLN A 10 7.36 3.27 45.48
N LEU A 11 7.96 2.90 44.35
CA LEU A 11 7.29 2.05 43.35
C LEU A 11 7.11 0.62 43.90
N LEU A 12 8.15 0.02 44.49
CA LEU A 12 8.07 -1.33 45.03
C LEU A 12 7.09 -1.41 46.22
N THR A 13 7.08 -0.43 47.11
CA THR A 13 6.11 -0.35 48.22
C THR A 13 4.68 -0.28 47.72
N ALA A 14 4.40 0.52 46.69
CA ALA A 14 3.06 0.57 46.09
C ALA A 14 2.60 -0.78 45.51
N LEU A 15 3.52 -1.58 44.95
CA LEU A 15 3.21 -2.96 44.52
C LEU A 15 2.90 -3.88 45.70
N GLN A 16 3.64 -3.76 46.80
CA GLN A 16 3.44 -4.56 48.01
C GLN A 16 2.11 -4.22 48.70
N GLU A 17 1.78 -2.93 48.82
CA GLU A 17 0.51 -2.46 49.38
C GLU A 17 -0.68 -2.99 48.58
N LEU A 18 -0.62 -2.86 47.24
CA LEU A 18 -1.67 -3.40 46.38
C LEU A 18 -1.74 -4.92 46.49
N ALA A 19 -0.61 -5.62 46.57
CA ALA A 19 -0.58 -7.07 46.73
C ALA A 19 -1.18 -7.53 48.06
N ALA A 20 -0.97 -6.78 49.13
CA ALA A 20 -1.57 -7.04 50.44
C ALA A 20 -3.09 -6.83 50.42
N GLU A 21 -3.56 -5.79 49.72
CA GLU A 21 -4.99 -5.51 49.54
C GLU A 21 -5.72 -6.62 48.77
N ILE A 22 -5.16 -7.05 47.63
CA ILE A 22 -5.79 -8.08 46.76
C ILE A 22 -5.40 -9.51 47.12
N GLN A 23 -4.53 -9.69 48.13
CA GLN A 23 -3.98 -10.97 48.58
C GLN A 23 -3.28 -11.79 47.49
N GLU A 24 -2.75 -11.14 46.46
CA GLU A 24 -2.00 -11.76 45.36
C GLU A 24 -1.06 -10.78 44.66
N ALA A 25 -0.09 -11.27 43.89
CA ALA A 25 0.75 -10.41 43.07
C ALA A 25 -0.09 -9.69 41.99
N PRO A 26 -0.11 -8.34 41.95
CA PRO A 26 -1.02 -7.60 41.09
C PRO A 26 -0.68 -7.75 39.62
N THR A 27 -1.72 -7.94 38.81
CA THR A 27 -1.62 -7.81 37.36
C THR A 27 -1.66 -6.34 36.94
N THR A 28 -1.16 -6.02 35.75
CA THR A 28 -1.24 -4.65 35.21
C THR A 28 -2.68 -4.16 35.04
N THR A 29 -3.65 -5.07 34.91
CA THR A 29 -5.07 -4.73 34.80
C THR A 29 -5.64 -4.34 36.16
N GLN A 30 -5.41 -5.15 37.20
CA GLN A 30 -5.83 -4.84 38.58
C GLN A 30 -5.20 -3.54 39.08
N ALA A 31 -3.92 -3.32 38.80
CA ALA A 31 -3.25 -2.06 39.14
C ALA A 31 -3.83 -0.84 38.39
N LYS A 32 -4.34 -1.02 37.17
CA LYS A 32 -4.99 0.05 36.41
C LYS A 32 -6.41 0.33 36.90
N GLU A 33 -7.12 -0.71 37.34
CA GLU A 33 -8.51 -0.63 37.80
C GLU A 33 -8.62 -0.21 39.27
N SER A 34 -7.57 -0.42 40.06
CA SER A 34 -7.49 0.06 41.44
C SER A 34 -7.52 1.58 41.47
N LYS A 35 -8.52 2.11 42.18
CA LYS A 35 -8.74 3.56 42.36
C LYS A 35 -7.56 4.24 43.09
N PHE A 36 -6.83 3.50 43.91
CA PHE A 36 -5.80 4.01 44.80
C PHE A 36 -4.38 3.67 44.36
N PHE A 37 -4.20 3.00 43.21
CA PHE A 37 -2.86 2.68 42.73
C PHE A 37 -2.18 3.92 42.11
N PRO A 38 -1.09 4.42 42.70
CA PRO A 38 -0.61 5.78 42.41
C PRO A 38 0.20 5.91 41.12
N TYR A 39 0.62 4.80 40.50
CA TYR A 39 1.63 4.82 39.43
C TYR A 39 1.24 3.99 38.21
N HIS A 40 1.46 4.52 37.01
CA HIS A 40 1.15 3.80 35.76
C HIS A 40 2.14 2.66 35.47
N LYS A 41 1.67 1.57 34.86
CA LYS A 41 2.51 0.39 34.52
C LYS A 41 3.79 0.73 33.74
N CYS A 42 3.74 1.74 32.87
CA CYS A 42 4.89 2.15 32.06
C CYS A 42 6.05 2.65 32.91
N THR A 43 5.78 3.23 34.09
CA THR A 43 6.81 3.67 35.04
C THR A 43 7.62 2.48 35.53
N TYR A 44 6.94 1.39 35.92
CA TYR A 44 7.57 0.16 36.36
C TYR A 44 8.35 -0.52 35.23
N THR A 45 7.76 -0.67 34.04
CA THR A 45 8.46 -1.24 32.89
C THR A 45 9.72 -0.45 32.55
N ARG A 46 9.68 0.88 32.59
CA ARG A 46 10.84 1.73 32.29
C ARG A 46 11.95 1.60 33.35
N ARG A 47 11.59 1.47 34.64
CA ARG A 47 12.56 1.47 35.75
C ARG A 47 13.14 0.09 36.05
N PHE A 48 12.35 -0.96 35.84
CA PHE A 48 12.69 -2.34 36.21
C PHE A 48 12.76 -3.28 35.00
N GLY A 49 12.60 -2.77 33.77
CA GLY A 49 12.61 -3.52 32.51
C GLY A 49 11.29 -4.23 32.19
N SER A 50 10.57 -4.74 33.20
CA SER A 50 9.23 -5.31 33.02
C SER A 50 8.41 -5.25 34.32
N TRP A 51 7.09 -5.40 34.20
CA TRP A 51 6.21 -5.51 35.37
C TRP A 51 6.54 -6.73 36.24
N ALA A 52 6.86 -7.86 35.60
CA ALA A 52 7.26 -9.08 36.32
C ALA A 52 8.59 -8.90 37.08
N ALA A 53 9.54 -8.17 36.50
CA ALA A 53 10.79 -7.83 37.17
C ALA A 53 10.55 -6.90 38.37
N ALA A 54 9.65 -5.92 38.24
CA ALA A 54 9.26 -5.06 39.35
C ALA A 54 8.61 -5.84 40.49
N LEU A 55 7.68 -6.77 40.19
CA LEU A 55 7.08 -7.67 41.17
C LEU A 55 8.15 -8.52 41.88
N THR A 56 9.10 -9.08 41.12
CA THR A 56 10.19 -9.90 41.69
C THR A 56 11.06 -9.08 42.65
N GLN A 57 11.42 -7.84 42.29
CA GLN A 57 12.16 -6.94 43.18
C GLN A 57 11.34 -6.49 44.41
N ALA A 58 10.01 -6.44 44.28
CA ALA A 58 9.10 -6.20 45.39
C ALA A 58 8.90 -7.43 46.31
N GLY A 59 9.55 -8.56 46.02
CA GLY A 59 9.40 -9.82 46.77
C GLY A 59 8.10 -10.57 46.44
N LEU A 60 7.45 -10.25 45.32
CA LEU A 60 6.19 -10.83 44.88
C LEU A 60 6.44 -11.82 43.74
N THR A 61 5.76 -12.97 43.78
CA THR A 61 5.85 -13.99 42.72
C THR A 61 4.95 -13.63 41.54
N PRO A 62 5.49 -13.31 40.34
CA PRO A 62 4.68 -12.93 39.19
C PRO A 62 3.83 -14.09 38.68
N LYS A 63 2.55 -13.83 38.41
CA LYS A 63 1.67 -14.80 37.74
C LYS A 63 1.84 -14.71 36.22
N PHE A 64 2.36 -15.76 35.61
CA PHE A 64 2.43 -15.88 34.15
C PHE A 64 1.19 -16.63 33.63
N LYS A 65 0.59 -16.12 32.55
CA LYS A 65 -0.41 -16.90 31.80
C LYS A 65 0.32 -18.05 31.14
N THR A 66 -0.08 -19.28 31.44
CA THR A 66 0.39 -20.45 30.69
C THR A 66 -0.01 -20.29 29.22
N PRO A 67 0.93 -20.50 28.29
CA PRO A 67 0.62 -20.41 26.88
C PRO A 67 -0.40 -21.50 26.55
N GLU A 68 -1.52 -21.08 25.98
CA GLU A 68 -2.57 -21.97 25.54
C GLU A 68 -2.05 -22.90 24.44
N LYS A 69 -2.18 -24.23 24.67
CA LYS A 69 -1.77 -25.23 23.67
C LYS A 69 -2.69 -25.13 22.45
N PRO A 70 -2.13 -25.00 21.23
CA PRO A 70 -2.93 -25.06 20.02
C PRO A 70 -3.64 -26.41 19.90
N VAL A 71 -4.83 -26.39 19.33
CA VAL A 71 -5.60 -27.58 18.96
C VAL A 71 -5.61 -27.75 17.45
N LEU A 72 -5.65 -29.00 17.00
CA LEU A 72 -5.84 -29.33 15.60
C LEU A 72 -7.29 -29.00 15.19
N CYS A 73 -7.44 -28.27 14.10
CA CYS A 73 -8.73 -27.90 13.52
C CYS A 73 -8.77 -28.31 12.05
N ILE A 74 -9.97 -28.59 11.56
CA ILE A 74 -10.24 -28.86 10.14
C ILE A 74 -10.96 -27.65 9.55
N CYS A 75 -10.48 -27.13 8.43
CA CYS A 75 -11.09 -25.98 7.79
C CYS A 75 -12.44 -26.34 7.16
N ALA A 76 -13.51 -25.67 7.57
CA ALA A 76 -14.86 -25.91 7.04
C ALA A 76 -15.03 -25.60 5.54
N GLN A 77 -14.10 -24.88 4.91
CA GLN A 77 -14.15 -24.55 3.48
C GLN A 77 -13.36 -25.52 2.59
N CYS A 78 -12.18 -25.96 3.02
CA CYS A 78 -11.23 -26.68 2.17
C CYS A 78 -10.74 -27.99 2.80
N ASN A 79 -11.27 -28.37 3.96
CA ASN A 79 -10.90 -29.56 4.73
C ASN A 79 -9.43 -29.67 5.13
N LYS A 80 -8.65 -28.59 4.95
CA LYS A 80 -7.25 -28.53 5.37
C LYS A 80 -7.14 -28.56 6.89
N GLU A 81 -6.26 -29.40 7.41
CA GLU A 81 -5.84 -29.43 8.81
C GLU A 81 -4.92 -28.25 9.15
N PHE A 82 -5.15 -27.62 10.30
CA PHE A 82 -4.33 -26.52 10.80
C PHE A 82 -4.43 -26.36 12.32
N TRP A 83 -3.42 -25.75 12.92
CA TRP A 83 -3.34 -25.55 14.37
C TRP A 83 -3.77 -24.15 14.79
N LYS A 84 -4.50 -24.05 15.90
CA LYS A 84 -5.12 -22.80 16.36
C LYS A 84 -5.27 -22.78 17.88
N LYS A 85 -5.12 -21.62 18.52
CA LYS A 85 -5.41 -21.46 19.96
C LYS A 85 -6.92 -21.59 20.22
N VAL A 86 -7.35 -22.23 21.31
CA VAL A 86 -8.79 -22.38 21.62
C VAL A 86 -9.45 -21.00 21.74
N SER A 87 -8.77 -20.01 22.32
CA SER A 87 -9.19 -18.60 22.39
C SER A 87 -9.42 -17.92 21.04
N GLN A 88 -8.85 -18.43 19.94
CA GLN A 88 -9.09 -17.92 18.59
C GLN A 88 -10.31 -18.57 17.94
N ARG A 89 -10.86 -19.66 18.50
CA ARG A 89 -12.05 -20.37 17.97
C ARG A 89 -13.28 -19.47 18.11
N ARG A 90 -14.10 -19.44 17.06
CA ARG A 90 -15.25 -18.54 16.92
C ARG A 90 -16.39 -19.34 16.31
N GLY A 91 -17.43 -19.59 17.10
CA GLY A 91 -18.57 -20.39 16.66
C GLY A 91 -18.20 -21.83 16.32
N THR A 92 -18.98 -22.43 15.41
CA THR A 92 -18.89 -23.86 15.05
C THR A 92 -17.87 -24.16 13.95
N ASN A 93 -17.54 -23.17 13.10
CA ASN A 93 -16.69 -23.38 11.93
C ASN A 93 -15.32 -22.73 12.10
N ASP A 94 -14.27 -23.52 11.83
CA ASP A 94 -12.88 -23.07 11.85
C ASP A 94 -12.35 -22.91 10.41
N PHE A 95 -11.48 -21.92 10.19
CA PHE A 95 -10.94 -21.61 8.86
C PHE A 95 -9.42 -21.44 8.89
N CYS A 96 -8.71 -22.05 7.94
CA CYS A 96 -7.25 -21.96 7.83
C CYS A 96 -6.75 -20.57 7.41
N GLY A 97 -7.66 -19.67 7.01
CA GLY A 97 -7.34 -18.30 6.65
C GLY A 97 -8.55 -17.48 6.25
N ARG A 98 -8.33 -16.16 6.12
CA ARG A 98 -9.38 -15.18 5.78
C ARG A 98 -10.09 -15.51 4.47
N LYS A 99 -9.38 -15.99 3.45
CA LYS A 99 -9.97 -16.38 2.16
C LYS A 99 -11.02 -17.49 2.34
N CYS A 100 -10.66 -18.55 3.05
CA CYS A 100 -11.58 -19.66 3.32
C CYS A 100 -12.81 -19.22 4.11
N ALA A 101 -12.63 -18.40 5.15
CA ALA A 101 -13.75 -17.83 5.88
C ALA A 101 -14.67 -16.97 4.99
N VAL A 102 -14.09 -16.15 4.10
CA VAL A 102 -14.84 -15.31 3.16
C VAL A 102 -15.60 -16.17 2.15
N SER A 103 -14.98 -17.18 1.57
CA SER A 103 -15.62 -18.08 0.60
C SER A 103 -16.74 -18.90 1.21
N PHE A 104 -16.57 -19.38 2.44
CA PHE A 104 -17.60 -20.15 3.14
C PHE A 104 -18.81 -19.29 3.51
N ASN A 105 -18.57 -18.10 4.06
CA ASN A 105 -19.64 -17.22 4.54
C ASN A 105 -20.35 -16.45 3.42
N ASN A 106 -19.63 -16.10 2.34
CA ASN A 106 -20.25 -15.48 1.17
C ASN A 106 -20.47 -16.57 0.12
N LYS A 107 -21.63 -17.24 0.16
CA LYS A 107 -22.05 -18.16 -0.90
C LYS A 107 -21.89 -17.47 -2.27
N ILE A 108 -21.26 -18.13 -3.22
CA ILE A 108 -20.96 -17.61 -4.58
C ILE A 108 -22.24 -17.13 -5.29
N ASP A 109 -23.39 -17.68 -4.91
CA ASP A 109 -24.68 -17.45 -5.57
C ASP A 109 -25.38 -16.15 -5.16
N VAL A 110 -24.89 -15.44 -4.14
CA VAL A 110 -25.40 -14.09 -3.86
C VAL A 110 -24.61 -13.13 -4.75
N ALA A 111 -25.25 -12.70 -5.83
CA ALA A 111 -24.78 -11.69 -6.79
C ALA A 111 -23.81 -10.67 -6.15
N PRO A 112 -22.76 -10.21 -6.86
CA PRO A 112 -21.74 -9.36 -6.27
C PRO A 112 -22.38 -8.24 -5.46
N LYS A 113 -22.06 -8.15 -4.16
CA LYS A 113 -22.61 -7.18 -3.21
C LYS A 113 -22.60 -5.74 -3.74
N ARG A 114 -21.74 -5.47 -4.72
CA ARG A 114 -21.71 -4.22 -5.49
C ARG A 114 -21.93 -4.54 -6.97
N LYS A 115 -23.11 -4.18 -7.48
CA LYS A 115 -23.40 -4.18 -8.93
C LYS A 115 -22.50 -3.14 -9.62
N PRO A 116 -21.97 -3.43 -10.83
CA PRO A 116 -21.21 -2.44 -11.59
C PRO A 116 -22.09 -1.22 -11.86
N LYS A 117 -21.56 -0.02 -11.60
CA LYS A 117 -22.31 1.22 -11.82
C LYS A 117 -22.29 1.56 -13.31
N PRO A 118 -23.44 1.84 -13.93
CA PRO A 118 -23.46 2.35 -15.30
C PRO A 118 -22.79 3.73 -15.35
N ARG A 119 -21.99 3.97 -16.37
CA ARG A 119 -21.40 5.27 -16.69
C ARG A 119 -21.71 5.64 -18.13
N LYS A 120 -21.75 6.93 -18.43
CA LYS A 120 -21.87 7.45 -19.78
C LYS A 120 -20.48 7.70 -20.35
N CYS A 121 -20.23 7.19 -21.57
CA CYS A 121 -18.99 7.49 -22.27
C CYS A 121 -18.99 8.96 -22.70
N GLN A 122 -17.97 9.71 -22.31
CA GLN A 122 -17.80 11.11 -22.68
C GLN A 122 -17.44 11.32 -24.17
N LEU A 123 -17.25 10.26 -24.95
CA LEU A 123 -16.90 10.33 -26.39
C LEU A 123 -18.03 9.90 -27.32
N CYS A 124 -18.76 8.82 -27.01
CA CYS A 124 -19.87 8.35 -27.85
C CYS A 124 -21.25 8.45 -27.20
N GLY A 125 -21.36 8.89 -25.94
CA GLY A 125 -22.63 8.98 -25.22
C GLY A 125 -23.24 7.64 -24.78
N GLU A 126 -22.68 6.52 -25.23
CA GLU A 126 -23.17 5.18 -24.87
C GLU A 126 -23.01 4.88 -23.38
N THR A 127 -23.97 4.14 -22.84
CA THR A 127 -23.87 3.60 -21.48
C THR A 127 -22.91 2.41 -21.49
N PHE A 128 -21.96 2.40 -20.56
CA PHE A 128 -21.06 1.27 -20.36
C PHE A 128 -20.93 0.94 -18.86
N PHE A 129 -20.61 -0.31 -18.57
CA PHE A 129 -20.44 -0.79 -17.21
C PHE A 129 -18.94 -0.93 -16.93
N THR A 130 -18.44 -0.25 -15.90
CA THR A 130 -17.08 -0.47 -15.44
C THR A 130 -17.07 -1.73 -14.57
N CYS A 131 -16.47 -2.83 -15.04
CA CYS A 131 -15.87 -3.76 -14.09
C CYS A 131 -14.74 -3.01 -13.38
N TYR A 132 -14.45 -3.35 -12.13
CA TYR A 132 -13.47 -2.71 -11.23
C TYR A 132 -12.06 -2.45 -11.82
N ALA A 133 -11.78 -2.92 -13.04
CA ALA A 133 -10.56 -2.66 -13.79
C ALA A 133 -10.55 -1.30 -14.55
N ALA A 134 -11.69 -0.64 -14.78
CA ALA A 134 -11.70 0.68 -15.41
C ALA A 134 -11.16 1.79 -14.50
N ASP A 135 -11.12 1.55 -13.19
CA ASP A 135 -10.52 2.45 -12.20
C ASP A 135 -8.98 2.45 -12.28
N ARG A 136 -8.38 1.58 -13.11
CA ARG A 136 -6.95 1.57 -13.43
C ARG A 136 -6.62 2.24 -14.77
N ARG A 137 -7.57 2.93 -15.41
CA ARG A 137 -7.23 3.74 -16.60
C ARG A 137 -6.37 4.91 -16.14
N PRO A 138 -5.08 4.98 -16.52
CA PRO A 138 -4.11 5.91 -15.94
C PRO A 138 -4.29 7.36 -16.42
N TYR A 139 -5.37 7.66 -17.16
CA TYR A 139 -5.63 8.98 -17.68
C TYR A 139 -6.58 9.74 -16.75
N GLN A 140 -6.01 10.72 -16.06
CA GLN A 140 -6.61 11.75 -15.21
C GLN A 140 -8.02 12.23 -15.66
N GLY A 141 -9.08 11.47 -15.32
CA GLY A 141 -10.46 11.97 -15.33
C GLY A 141 -11.32 11.72 -16.57
N LEU A 142 -10.86 11.05 -17.63
CA LEU A 142 -11.71 10.78 -18.81
C LEU A 142 -12.49 9.44 -18.67
N VAL A 143 -13.81 9.53 -18.59
CA VAL A 143 -14.76 8.41 -18.47
C VAL A 143 -15.19 7.95 -19.87
N THR A 144 -14.51 6.94 -20.42
CA THR A 144 -14.79 6.41 -21.77
C THR A 144 -15.14 4.92 -21.76
N CYS A 145 -15.95 4.49 -22.73
CA CYS A 145 -16.15 3.07 -23.00
C CYS A 145 -14.86 2.45 -23.57
N GLN A 146 -14.77 1.12 -23.60
CA GLN A 146 -13.59 0.43 -24.14
C GLN A 146 -13.37 0.75 -25.63
N LYS A 147 -14.42 0.69 -26.45
CA LYS A 147 -14.34 0.95 -27.90
C LYS A 147 -13.79 2.34 -28.23
N CYS A 148 -14.29 3.38 -27.57
CA CYS A 148 -13.82 4.75 -27.79
C CYS A 148 -12.40 4.95 -27.27
N TRP A 149 -12.03 4.25 -26.19
CA TRP A 149 -10.64 4.23 -25.72
C TRP A 149 -9.71 3.55 -26.73
N ASP A 150 -10.13 2.43 -27.32
CA ASP A 150 -9.34 1.71 -28.33
C ASP A 150 -9.18 2.56 -29.59
N LYS A 151 -10.25 3.22 -30.06
CA LYS A 151 -10.17 4.19 -31.19
C LYS A 151 -9.27 5.38 -30.86
N TYR A 152 -9.39 5.94 -29.67
CA TYR A 152 -8.55 7.03 -29.21
C TYR A 152 -7.06 6.61 -29.13
N ARG A 153 -6.79 5.40 -28.65
CA ARG A 153 -5.45 4.79 -28.67
C ARG A 153 -4.94 4.63 -30.10
N LEU A 154 -5.77 4.16 -31.04
CA LEU A 154 -5.41 4.03 -32.45
C LEU A 154 -5.10 5.39 -33.09
N ASN A 155 -5.90 6.42 -32.81
CA ASN A 155 -5.64 7.79 -33.29
C ASN A 155 -4.36 8.38 -32.71
N ALA A 156 -4.00 8.03 -31.46
CA ALA A 156 -2.75 8.50 -30.86
C ALA A 156 -1.50 7.94 -31.58
N ASN A 157 -1.60 6.82 -32.29
CA ASN A 157 -0.49 6.28 -33.07
C ASN A 157 -0.17 7.13 -34.31
N THR A 158 -1.16 7.83 -34.86
CA THR A 158 -1.02 8.67 -36.06
C THR A 158 -1.03 10.17 -35.74
N LEU A 159 -1.07 10.54 -34.47
CA LEU A 159 -1.08 11.92 -34.01
C LEU A 159 0.36 12.44 -33.91
N THR A 160 0.60 13.66 -34.39
CA THR A 160 1.89 14.34 -34.20
C THR A 160 1.94 15.13 -32.89
N VAL A 161 3.14 15.50 -32.45
CA VAL A 161 3.36 16.39 -31.29
C VAL A 161 2.60 17.71 -31.44
N GLY A 162 2.69 18.34 -32.61
CA GLY A 162 1.98 19.58 -32.95
C GLY A 162 0.47 19.37 -33.03
N GLY A 163 0.02 18.28 -33.66
CA GLY A 163 -1.40 17.92 -33.72
C GLY A 163 -2.03 17.73 -32.34
N LEU A 164 -1.29 17.15 -31.39
CA LEU A 164 -1.71 17.03 -30.00
C LEU A 164 -1.83 18.42 -29.33
N ARG A 165 -0.85 19.30 -29.54
CA ARG A 165 -0.87 20.67 -29.00
C ARG A 165 -2.11 21.44 -29.50
N THR A 166 -2.40 21.38 -30.79
CA THR A 166 -3.60 21.97 -31.40
C THR A 166 -4.87 21.38 -30.77
N THR A 167 -4.96 20.05 -30.70
CA THR A 167 -6.13 19.35 -30.13
C THR A 167 -6.43 19.77 -28.67
N LEU A 168 -5.41 19.89 -27.81
CA LEU A 168 -5.61 20.27 -26.41
C LEU A 168 -6.00 21.75 -26.28
N THR A 169 -5.47 22.60 -27.15
CA THR A 169 -5.84 24.02 -27.22
C THR A 169 -7.32 24.19 -27.58
N GLU A 170 -7.77 23.53 -28.65
CA GLU A 170 -9.16 23.57 -29.12
C GLU A 170 -10.17 23.08 -28.07
N ARG A 171 -9.76 22.13 -27.22
CA ARG A 171 -10.59 21.58 -26.14
C ARG A 171 -10.66 22.46 -24.89
N GLY A 172 -9.91 23.58 -24.85
CA GLY A 172 -9.83 24.45 -23.68
C GLY A 172 -9.15 23.80 -22.46
N THR A 173 -8.41 22.70 -22.65
CA THR A 173 -7.68 22.00 -21.57
C THR A 173 -6.23 22.47 -21.43
N GLY A 174 -5.81 23.46 -22.22
CA GLY A 174 -4.48 24.09 -22.22
C GLY A 174 -3.51 23.46 -23.24
N THR A 175 -2.26 23.95 -23.29
CA THR A 175 -1.24 23.53 -24.28
C THR A 175 -0.21 22.53 -23.73
N LYS A 176 -0.37 22.06 -22.49
CA LYS A 176 0.60 21.20 -21.81
C LYS A 176 0.53 19.76 -22.32
N ILE A 177 1.30 19.45 -23.36
CA ILE A 177 1.37 18.12 -23.98
C ILE A 177 2.16 17.08 -23.16
N GLY A 178 3.10 17.50 -22.30
CA GLY A 178 4.01 16.60 -21.59
C GLY A 178 3.32 15.53 -20.72
N PRO A 179 2.36 15.88 -19.84
CA PRO A 179 1.62 14.89 -19.05
C PRO A 179 0.90 13.84 -19.90
N TYR A 180 0.37 14.26 -21.05
CA TYR A 180 -0.31 13.38 -22.00
C TYR A 180 0.67 12.37 -22.60
N ILE A 181 1.80 12.85 -23.12
CA ILE A 181 2.83 12.02 -23.76
C ILE A 181 3.42 11.01 -22.76
N ARG A 182 3.74 11.42 -21.53
CA ARG A 182 4.23 10.51 -20.47
C ARG A 182 3.20 9.46 -20.07
N SER A 183 1.91 9.81 -20.09
CA SER A 183 0.83 8.85 -19.81
C SER A 183 0.74 7.79 -20.91
N LEU A 184 0.82 8.20 -22.18
CA LEU A 184 0.89 7.27 -23.30
C LEU A 184 2.12 6.38 -23.23
N ASN A 185 3.29 6.94 -22.91
CA ASN A 185 4.52 6.18 -22.72
C ASN A 185 4.32 5.01 -21.73
N ARG A 186 3.73 5.29 -20.55
CA ARG A 186 3.45 4.24 -19.56
C ARG A 186 2.46 3.16 -20.03
N ILE A 187 1.57 3.50 -20.97
CA ILE A 187 0.57 2.57 -21.50
C ILE A 187 1.17 1.70 -22.62
N TRP A 188 1.97 2.30 -23.50
CA TRP A 188 2.58 1.63 -24.64
C TRP A 188 3.80 0.80 -24.24
N ASN A 189 4.58 1.27 -23.28
CA ASN A 189 5.78 0.62 -22.78
C ASN A 189 5.55 -0.02 -21.41
N ARG A 190 4.43 -0.72 -21.24
CA ARG A 190 4.08 -1.36 -19.96
C ARG A 190 5.14 -2.34 -19.51
N ASP A 191 5.72 -3.10 -20.44
CA ASP A 191 6.73 -4.11 -20.13
C ASP A 191 8.02 -3.46 -19.62
N LEU A 192 8.35 -2.24 -20.08
CA LEU A 192 9.51 -1.49 -19.59
C LEU A 192 9.35 -1.02 -18.14
N ILE A 193 8.14 -0.77 -17.66
CA ILE A 193 7.89 -0.35 -16.26
C ILE A 193 8.27 -1.45 -15.26
N SER A 194 8.23 -2.71 -15.71
CA SER A 194 8.60 -3.85 -14.88
C SER A 194 10.11 -4.12 -14.85
N LEU A 195 10.89 -3.40 -15.67
CA LEU A 195 12.34 -3.53 -15.67
C LEU A 195 12.95 -2.66 -14.57
N PRO A 196 14.07 -3.09 -13.97
CA PRO A 196 14.79 -2.28 -13.02
C PRO A 196 15.49 -1.10 -13.70
N CYS A 197 15.90 -0.12 -12.90
CA CYS A 197 16.67 1.03 -13.33
C CYS A 197 17.94 0.56 -14.06
N GLN A 198 18.13 0.98 -15.31
CA GLN A 198 19.30 0.64 -16.13
C GLN A 198 20.63 0.99 -15.43
N GLN A 199 20.64 2.04 -14.61
CA GLN A 199 21.85 2.51 -13.93
C GLN A 199 22.16 1.80 -12.61
N CYS A 200 21.15 1.49 -11.79
CA CYS A 200 21.39 1.04 -10.41
C CYS A 200 20.56 -0.18 -9.96
N GLN A 201 19.81 -0.79 -10.87
CA GLN A 201 19.01 -1.99 -10.61
C GLN A 201 17.86 -1.82 -9.59
N TYR A 202 17.60 -0.61 -9.08
CA TYR A 202 16.40 -0.32 -8.29
C TYR A 202 15.14 -0.65 -9.10
N ASP A 203 14.13 -1.30 -8.52
CA ASP A 203 12.99 -1.89 -9.24
C ASP A 203 11.61 -1.43 -8.75
N PHE A 204 11.54 -0.71 -7.62
CA PHE A 204 10.26 -0.41 -6.98
C PHE A 204 9.56 0.86 -7.53
N CYS A 205 10.33 1.89 -7.89
CA CYS A 205 9.78 3.17 -8.36
C CYS A 205 10.51 3.66 -9.62
N ILE A 206 9.99 3.19 -10.75
CA ILE A 206 10.58 3.36 -12.07
C ILE A 206 9.82 4.40 -12.88
N ASP A 207 10.61 5.26 -13.52
CA ASP A 207 10.16 6.25 -14.49
C ASP A 207 10.68 5.87 -15.88
N LEU A 208 9.84 6.13 -16.88
CA LEU A 208 10.18 6.02 -18.29
C LEU A 208 10.62 7.40 -18.77
N CYS A 209 11.92 7.58 -18.91
CA CYS A 209 12.57 8.83 -19.30
C CYS A 209 12.75 8.87 -20.82
N HIS A 210 12.55 10.02 -21.46
CA HIS A 210 12.73 10.16 -22.90
C HIS A 210 14.16 10.58 -23.23
N ILE A 211 14.81 9.91 -24.18
CA ILE A 211 16.15 10.29 -24.69
C ILE A 211 16.03 11.61 -25.46
N LEU A 212 15.20 11.64 -26.51
CA LEU A 212 14.72 12.88 -27.10
C LEU A 212 13.65 13.48 -26.19
N ALA A 213 14.02 14.52 -25.44
CA ALA A 213 13.12 15.16 -24.51
C ALA A 213 11.86 15.72 -25.20
N ILE A 214 10.72 15.62 -24.53
CA ILE A 214 9.41 16.05 -25.09
C ILE A 214 9.41 17.51 -25.55
N LYS A 215 10.15 18.38 -24.85
CA LYS A 215 10.24 19.81 -25.17
C LYS A 215 11.02 20.08 -26.47
N ASP A 216 11.87 19.15 -26.87
CA ASP A 216 12.79 19.26 -28.01
C ASP A 216 12.29 18.43 -29.22
N ALA A 217 11.15 17.72 -29.07
CA ALA A 217 10.53 16.97 -30.15
C ALA A 217 9.89 17.90 -31.18
N PRO A 218 10.10 17.67 -32.49
CA PRO A 218 9.53 18.53 -33.53
C PRO A 218 8.02 18.30 -33.67
N ASP A 219 7.29 19.31 -34.13
CA ASP A 219 5.82 19.30 -34.14
C ASP A 219 5.22 18.27 -35.14
N ASP A 220 5.97 17.85 -36.14
CA ASP A 220 5.59 16.82 -37.12
C ASP A 220 5.92 15.39 -36.67
N MET A 221 6.76 15.20 -35.63
CA MET A 221 7.06 13.88 -35.08
C MET A 221 5.80 13.19 -34.56
N LEU A 222 5.66 11.91 -34.88
CA LEU A 222 4.55 11.12 -34.38
C LEU A 222 4.73 10.80 -32.90
N LEU A 223 3.63 10.79 -32.14
CA LEU A 223 3.68 10.41 -30.73
C LEU A 223 4.22 8.99 -30.54
N ILE A 224 3.93 8.07 -31.48
CA ILE A 224 4.43 6.68 -31.45
C ILE A 224 5.95 6.60 -31.63
N GLU A 225 6.53 7.50 -32.43
CA GLU A 225 7.98 7.58 -32.61
C GLU A 225 8.62 8.18 -31.35
N LEU A 226 8.05 9.26 -30.82
CA LEU A 226 8.53 9.88 -29.58
C LEU A 226 8.46 8.91 -28.38
N ASN A 227 7.44 8.07 -28.29
CA ASN A 227 7.29 7.07 -27.24
C ASN A 227 7.82 5.67 -27.64
N HIS A 228 8.49 5.53 -28.78
CA HIS A 228 9.02 4.25 -29.21
C HIS A 228 10.01 3.72 -28.15
N PRO A 229 10.03 2.42 -27.83
CA PRO A 229 10.94 1.86 -26.82
C PRO A 229 12.39 2.33 -26.97
N SER A 230 12.90 2.47 -28.20
CA SER A 230 14.28 2.95 -28.46
C SER A 230 14.56 4.37 -27.98
N ASN A 231 13.54 5.22 -27.82
CA ASN A 231 13.65 6.58 -27.29
C ASN A 231 13.39 6.64 -25.78
N ILE A 232 13.15 5.52 -25.11
CA ILE A 232 12.82 5.48 -23.69
C ILE A 232 13.99 4.87 -22.91
N LEU A 233 14.32 5.43 -21.76
CA LEU A 233 15.17 4.87 -20.71
C LEU A 233 14.32 4.46 -19.51
N VAL A 234 14.74 3.40 -18.83
CA VAL A 234 14.14 2.87 -17.60
C VAL A 234 15.03 3.31 -16.44
N LEU A 235 14.61 4.34 -15.69
CA LEU A 235 15.42 4.93 -14.64
C LEU A 235 14.63 5.07 -13.34
N CYS A 236 15.31 4.96 -12.20
CA CYS A 236 14.73 5.39 -10.93
C CYS A 236 14.62 6.93 -10.89
N LYS A 237 13.88 7.47 -9.92
CA LYS A 237 13.65 8.91 -9.80
C LYS A 237 14.94 9.75 -9.71
N ASN A 238 15.97 9.22 -9.05
CA ASN A 238 17.24 9.92 -8.89
C ASN A 238 17.99 9.99 -10.22
N HIS A 239 18.24 8.86 -10.86
CA HIS A 239 18.95 8.82 -12.15
C HIS A 239 18.18 9.51 -13.28
N HIS A 240 16.84 9.49 -13.25
CA HIS A 240 16.02 10.30 -14.17
C HIS A 240 16.32 11.79 -13.98
N ASN A 241 16.35 12.27 -12.73
CA ASN A 241 16.67 13.67 -12.44
C ASN A 241 18.14 14.03 -12.75
N GLU A 242 19.07 13.10 -12.58
CA GLU A 242 20.48 13.30 -12.98
C GLU A 242 20.62 13.40 -14.50
N PHE A 243 19.93 12.52 -15.24
CA PHE A 243 19.89 12.57 -16.71
C PHE A 243 19.28 13.87 -17.22
N ASP A 244 18.11 14.27 -16.71
CA ASP A 244 17.43 15.52 -17.09
C ASP A 244 18.29 16.77 -16.83
N ARG A 245 19.21 16.70 -15.87
CA ARG A 245 20.14 17.79 -15.49
C ARG A 245 21.52 17.67 -16.15
N GLY A 246 21.76 16.65 -16.98
CA GLY A 246 23.04 16.42 -17.65
C GLY A 246 24.16 15.93 -16.72
N HIS A 247 23.83 15.39 -15.54
CA HIS A 247 24.78 14.76 -14.62
C HIS A 247 25.00 13.27 -14.88
N LEU A 248 24.15 12.66 -15.71
CA LEU A 248 24.26 11.29 -16.18
C LEU A 248 24.20 11.32 -17.71
N ALA A 249 25.29 10.96 -18.38
CA ALA A 249 25.35 10.96 -19.84
C ALA A 249 24.69 9.69 -20.41
N LEU A 250 24.18 9.75 -21.63
CA LEU A 250 23.45 8.62 -22.24
C LEU A 250 24.36 7.40 -22.43
N GLU A 251 25.61 7.65 -22.81
CA GLU A 251 26.68 6.68 -23.00
C GLU A 251 27.06 5.93 -21.71
N ASP A 252 26.83 6.54 -20.54
CA ASP A 252 27.12 5.94 -19.24
C ASP A 252 25.98 5.03 -18.75
N ILE A 253 24.81 5.09 -19.40
CA ILE A 253 23.65 4.30 -19.03
C ILE A 253 23.72 2.94 -19.76
N PRO A 254 23.77 1.81 -19.03
CA PRO A 254 23.77 0.48 -19.64
C PRO A 254 22.57 0.29 -20.58
N LYS A 255 22.81 -0.32 -21.75
CA LYS A 255 21.72 -0.69 -22.66
C LYS A 255 20.81 -1.71 -21.99
N ARG A 256 19.52 -1.66 -22.32
CA ARG A 256 18.59 -2.73 -21.94
C ARG A 256 18.98 -4.01 -22.68
N GLU A 257 18.96 -5.13 -21.95
CA GLU A 257 19.03 -6.47 -22.53
C GLU A 257 17.77 -6.79 -23.35
#